data_AF-A0A415GDE6-F1
#
_entry.id   AF-A0A415GDE6-F1
#
_cell.length_a   1.000
_cell.length_b   1.000
_cell.length_c   1.000
_cell.angle_alpha   90.00
_cell.angle_beta   90.00
_cell.angle_gamma   90.00
#
_symmetry.space_group_name_H-M   'P 1'
#
loop_
_entity.id
_entity.type
_entity.pdbx_description
1 polymer ?
#
loop_
_entity_poly.entity_id
_entity_poly.type
_entity_poly.pdbx_seq_one_letter_code
_entity_poly.pdbx_strand_id
1 'polypeptide(L)'
;MWKKSIDCDPNYQTQAETYEKIAALYYKRGDLKNYAFYMSKMSEAKDSLYTRKKKYNMSELQSNINSSLSMKDLLDTITSASMGILIIILLCIVVFSLMLHRTRKRLIAVHNRLKAEKQSLEQAKTQIKSLKKESAKKSDRIERLNNDIMVASQSSEANARCGKELYLHIKNGGTTVTWTKQDHELCMAYCKIEFAETMAEIERCYGNIAPRKQLIMLLQHLNYDYAAIGRVLGINSDSVRKNIARITLTK
;
A
#
# COMPACT_ATOMS: atom_id res chain seq x y z
N MET A 1 -84.69 12.33 82.05
CA MET A 1 -83.98 12.83 80.84
C MET A 1 -82.49 12.47 80.85
N TRP A 2 -81.72 12.79 81.88
CA TRP A 2 -80.25 12.66 81.88
C TRP A 2 -79.68 11.23 81.73
N LYS A 3 -80.36 10.22 82.28
CA LYS A 3 -79.93 8.80 82.15
C LYS A 3 -79.87 8.34 80.68
N LYS A 4 -80.79 8.83 79.85
CA LYS A 4 -80.87 8.52 78.40
C LYS A 4 -79.73 9.16 77.58
N SER A 5 -79.13 10.25 78.08
CA SER A 5 -78.01 10.93 77.43
C SER A 5 -76.67 10.25 77.68
N ILE A 6 -76.52 9.56 78.82
CA ILE A 6 -75.32 8.82 79.19
C ILE A 6 -75.28 7.47 78.45
N ASP A 7 -76.43 6.80 78.34
CA ASP A 7 -76.52 5.48 77.70
C ASP A 7 -76.45 5.56 76.15
N CYS A 8 -76.57 6.75 75.56
CA CYS A 8 -76.60 6.93 74.10
C CYS A 8 -75.37 7.65 73.50
N ASP A 9 -74.45 8.22 74.29
CA ASP A 9 -73.29 8.93 73.75
C ASP A 9 -71.98 8.12 73.91
N PRO A 10 -71.34 7.65 72.82
CA PRO A 10 -70.08 6.91 72.87
C PRO A 10 -68.85 7.79 73.13
N ASN A 11 -69.02 9.11 73.27
CA ASN A 11 -67.94 10.04 73.55
C ASN A 11 -67.71 10.21 75.06
N TYR A 12 -66.60 9.67 75.56
CA TYR A 12 -66.20 9.79 76.97
C TYR A 12 -66.08 11.25 77.45
N GLN A 13 -65.87 12.23 76.56
CA GLN A 13 -65.84 13.66 76.91
C GLN A 13 -67.23 14.15 77.30
N THR A 14 -68.23 13.90 76.45
CA THR A 14 -69.62 14.25 76.76
C THR A 14 -70.12 13.51 78.00
N GLN A 15 -69.70 12.25 78.18
CA GLN A 15 -70.03 11.48 79.38
C GLN A 15 -69.47 12.11 80.65
N ALA A 16 -68.18 12.49 80.66
CA ALA A 16 -67.55 13.15 81.80
C ALA A 16 -68.24 14.47 82.16
N GLU A 17 -68.54 15.31 81.16
CA GLU A 17 -69.26 16.58 81.35
C GLU A 17 -70.70 16.36 81.86
N THR A 18 -71.35 15.29 81.43
CA THR A 18 -72.70 14.94 81.89
C THR A 18 -72.69 14.44 83.33
N TYR A 19 -71.73 13.60 83.70
CA TYR A 19 -71.54 13.16 85.09
C TYR A 19 -71.21 14.32 86.03
N GLU A 20 -70.40 15.29 85.59
CA GLU A 20 -70.10 16.52 86.33
C GLU A 20 -71.37 17.31 86.66
N LYS A 21 -72.22 17.54 85.64
CA LYS A 21 -73.48 18.26 85.80
C LYS A 21 -74.43 17.53 86.76
N ILE A 22 -74.52 16.20 86.66
CA ILE A 22 -75.37 15.39 87.54
C ILE A 22 -74.83 15.43 88.98
N ALA A 23 -73.53 15.27 89.18
CA ALA A 23 -72.91 15.36 90.49
C ALA A 23 -73.21 16.73 91.15
N ALA A 24 -73.05 17.83 90.41
CA ALA A 24 -73.36 19.18 90.91
C ALA A 24 -74.83 19.33 91.36
N LEU A 25 -75.78 18.66 90.69
CA LEU A 25 -77.19 18.67 91.08
C LEU A 25 -77.43 17.90 92.40
N TYR A 26 -76.80 16.75 92.60
CA TYR A 26 -76.91 15.98 93.84
C TYR A 26 -76.23 16.66 95.02
N TYR A 27 -75.09 17.35 94.78
CA TYR A 27 -74.42 18.17 95.78
C TYR A 27 -75.34 19.29 96.31
N LYS A 28 -76.01 20.01 95.42
CA LYS A 28 -76.98 21.06 95.78
C LYS A 28 -78.19 20.54 96.59
N ARG A 29 -78.50 19.25 96.47
CA ARG A 29 -79.59 18.58 97.20
C ARG A 29 -79.15 17.95 98.53
N GLY A 30 -77.86 18.06 98.89
CA GLY A 30 -77.30 17.46 100.12
C GLY A 30 -77.08 15.94 100.05
N ASP A 31 -77.26 15.31 98.88
CA ASP A 31 -77.07 13.86 98.70
C ASP A 31 -75.62 13.56 98.32
N LEU A 32 -74.78 13.46 99.35
CA LEU A 32 -73.34 13.22 99.21
C LEU A 32 -73.01 11.85 98.61
N LYS A 33 -73.87 10.85 98.79
CA LYS A 33 -73.64 9.48 98.28
C LYS A 33 -73.73 9.45 96.75
N ASN A 34 -74.79 10.03 96.19
CA ASN A 34 -74.94 10.11 94.74
C ASN A 34 -73.93 11.09 94.12
N TYR A 35 -73.56 12.18 94.82
CA TYR A 35 -72.46 13.03 94.39
C TYR A 35 -71.15 12.25 94.21
N ALA A 36 -70.72 11.50 95.23
CA ALA A 36 -69.49 10.71 95.18
C ALA A 36 -69.51 9.67 94.06
N PHE A 37 -70.66 9.01 93.85
CA PHE A 37 -70.83 8.03 92.77
C PHE A 37 -70.63 8.66 91.38
N TYR A 38 -71.28 9.79 91.11
CA TYR A 38 -71.17 10.44 89.80
C TYR A 38 -69.81 11.11 89.58
N MET A 39 -69.14 11.59 90.64
CA MET A 39 -67.76 12.07 90.56
C MET A 39 -66.78 10.93 90.23
N SER A 40 -66.96 9.74 90.82
CA SER A 40 -66.17 8.56 90.48
C SER A 40 -66.34 8.17 89.01
N LYS A 41 -67.59 8.16 88.49
CA LYS A 41 -67.86 7.89 87.07
C LYS A 41 -67.27 8.94 86.12
N MET A 42 -67.27 10.21 86.52
CA MET A 42 -66.59 11.27 85.80
C MET A 42 -65.07 11.04 85.73
N SER A 43 -64.45 10.61 86.83
CA SER A 43 -63.01 10.28 86.87
C SER A 43 -62.68 9.14 85.92
N GLU A 44 -63.46 8.05 85.95
CA GLU A 44 -63.28 6.91 85.05
C GLU A 44 -63.38 7.31 83.56
N ALA A 45 -64.35 8.18 83.23
CA ALA A 45 -64.52 8.69 81.87
C ALA A 45 -63.32 9.56 81.44
N LYS A 46 -62.80 10.41 82.32
CA LYS A 46 -61.59 11.22 82.06
C LYS A 46 -60.34 10.37 81.89
N ASP A 47 -60.15 9.34 82.71
CA ASP A 47 -59.01 8.41 82.58
C ASP A 47 -59.07 7.62 81.27
N SER A 48 -60.27 7.23 80.86
CA SER A 48 -60.51 6.55 79.57
C SER A 48 -60.19 7.48 78.38
N LEU A 49 -60.59 8.75 78.44
CA LEU A 49 -60.20 9.75 77.44
C LEU A 49 -58.70 9.95 77.36
N TYR A 50 -58.04 10.11 78.51
CA TYR A 50 -56.61 10.33 78.58
C TYR A 50 -55.85 9.15 77.97
N THR A 51 -56.26 7.93 78.31
CA THR A 51 -55.68 6.70 77.76
C THR A 51 -55.86 6.60 76.24
N ARG A 52 -57.07 6.91 75.73
CA ARG A 52 -57.35 6.93 74.29
C ARG A 52 -56.52 7.97 73.56
N LYS A 53 -56.43 9.20 74.10
CA LYS A 53 -55.65 10.29 73.51
C LYS A 53 -54.17 9.96 73.49
N LYS A 54 -53.63 9.41 74.59
CA LYS A 54 -52.24 8.95 74.66
C LYS A 54 -51.95 7.85 73.63
N LYS A 55 -52.86 6.90 73.45
CA LYS A 55 -52.73 5.82 72.44
C LYS A 55 -52.76 6.38 71.01
N TYR A 56 -53.66 7.30 70.72
CA TYR A 56 -53.74 7.95 69.40
C TYR A 56 -52.45 8.72 69.09
N ASN A 57 -52.02 9.59 70.01
CA ASN A 57 -50.79 10.38 69.85
C ASN A 57 -49.54 9.50 69.68
N MET A 58 -49.45 8.39 70.41
CA MET A 58 -48.34 7.44 70.26
C MET A 58 -48.39 6.72 68.90
N SER A 59 -49.57 6.31 68.44
CA SER A 59 -49.74 5.68 67.13
C SER A 59 -49.43 6.65 65.99
N GLU A 60 -49.83 7.91 66.12
CA GLU A 60 -49.54 8.96 65.15
C GLU A 60 -48.02 9.24 65.09
N LEU A 61 -47.37 9.34 66.24
CA LEU A 61 -45.92 9.51 66.32
C LEU A 61 -45.17 8.34 65.68
N GLN A 62 -45.58 7.10 65.97
CA GLN A 62 -45.00 5.89 65.36
C GLN A 62 -45.24 5.85 63.85
N SER A 63 -46.45 6.20 63.40
CA SER A 63 -46.77 6.27 61.98
C SER A 63 -45.91 7.30 61.25
N ASN A 64 -45.71 8.48 61.85
CA ASN A 64 -44.88 9.54 61.27
C ASN A 64 -43.38 9.17 61.25
N ILE A 65 -42.89 8.49 62.28
CA ILE A 65 -41.51 7.98 62.30
C ILE A 65 -41.34 6.91 61.22
N ASN A 66 -42.23 5.92 61.18
CA ASN A 66 -42.15 4.83 60.19
C ASN A 66 -42.28 5.35 58.75
N SER A 67 -43.18 6.30 58.49
CA SER A 67 -43.30 6.91 57.16
C SER A 67 -42.03 7.66 56.77
N SER A 68 -41.45 8.44 57.69
CA SER A 68 -40.20 9.17 57.43
C SER A 68 -39.00 8.25 57.19
N LEU A 69 -38.93 7.11 57.88
CA LEU A 69 -37.84 6.14 57.73
C LEU A 69 -37.96 5.41 56.39
N SER A 70 -39.17 4.93 56.06
CA SER A 70 -39.45 4.27 54.78
C SER A 70 -39.18 5.18 53.58
N MET A 71 -39.47 6.48 53.70
CA MET A 71 -39.19 7.45 52.64
C MET A 71 -37.69 7.65 52.44
N LYS A 72 -36.90 7.67 53.52
CA LYS A 72 -35.42 7.74 53.44
C LYS A 72 -34.84 6.49 52.81
N ASP A 73 -35.29 5.31 53.22
CA ASP A 73 -34.81 4.04 52.65
C ASP A 73 -35.11 3.93 51.14
N LEU A 74 -36.28 4.41 50.70
CA LEU A 74 -36.62 4.49 49.29
C LEU A 74 -35.70 5.47 48.53
N LEU A 75 -35.44 6.65 49.09
CA LEU A 75 -34.55 7.63 48.49
C LEU A 75 -33.10 7.13 48.40
N ASP A 76 -32.60 6.46 49.43
CA ASP A 76 -31.24 5.90 49.44
C ASP A 76 -31.11 4.73 48.46
N THR A 77 -32.15 3.91 48.32
CA THR A 77 -32.22 2.83 47.31
C THR A 77 -32.24 3.40 45.89
N ILE A 78 -33.02 4.46 45.63
CA ILE A 78 -33.07 5.13 44.32
C ILE A 78 -31.75 5.83 44.01
N THR A 79 -31.15 6.51 45.00
CA THR A 79 -29.88 7.22 44.85
C THR A 79 -28.73 6.26 44.55
N SER A 80 -28.65 5.13 45.27
CA SER A 80 -27.62 4.12 45.03
C SER A 80 -27.79 3.42 43.66
N ALA A 81 -29.02 3.09 43.29
CA ALA A 81 -29.33 2.50 41.98
C ALA A 81 -29.00 3.45 40.82
N SER A 82 -29.34 4.73 40.93
CA SER A 82 -29.04 5.74 39.89
C SER A 82 -27.54 5.98 39.73
N MET A 83 -26.76 5.98 40.82
CA MET A 83 -25.29 6.03 40.75
C MET A 83 -24.68 4.82 40.04
N GLY A 84 -25.21 3.62 40.30
CA GLY A 84 -24.79 2.40 39.59
C GLY A 84 -25.02 2.50 38.09
N ILE A 85 -26.19 3.00 37.68
CA ILE A 85 -26.54 3.20 36.26
C ILE A 85 -25.60 4.22 35.61
N LEU A 86 -25.27 5.34 36.28
CA LEU A 86 -24.34 6.34 35.76
C LEU A 86 -22.93 5.77 35.50
N ILE A 87 -22.43 4.93 36.41
CA ILE A 87 -21.13 4.26 36.26
C ILE A 87 -21.14 3.33 35.05
N ILE A 88 -22.21 2.55 34.85
CA ILE A 88 -22.36 1.67 33.69
C ILE A 88 -22.37 2.47 32.38
N ILE A 89 -23.09 3.59 32.33
CA ILE A 89 -23.13 4.47 31.16
C ILE A 89 -21.73 5.00 30.83
N LEU A 90 -20.98 5.46 31.84
CA LEU A 90 -19.60 5.94 31.65
C LEU A 90 -18.67 4.84 31.11
N LEU A 91 -18.77 3.62 31.65
CA LEU A 91 -18.01 2.47 31.15
C LEU A 91 -18.35 2.14 29.69
N CYS A 92 -19.64 2.16 29.33
CA CYS A 92 -20.09 1.96 27.95
C CYS A 92 -19.50 3.02 26.99
N ILE A 93 -19.47 4.30 27.39
CA ILE A 93 -18.88 5.38 26.60
C ILE A 93 -17.37 5.14 26.39
N VAL A 94 -16.65 4.76 27.45
CA VAL A 94 -15.21 4.48 27.37
C VAL A 94 -14.95 3.29 26.43
N VAL A 95 -15.65 2.18 26.59
CA VAL A 95 -15.51 1.00 25.72
C VAL A 95 -15.83 1.35 24.27
N PHE A 96 -16.92 2.08 24.02
CA PHE A 96 -17.31 2.51 22.68
C PHE A 96 -16.25 3.42 22.04
N SER A 97 -15.71 4.39 22.79
CA SER A 97 -14.65 5.28 22.33
C SER A 97 -13.36 4.52 21.96
N LEU A 98 -12.98 3.51 22.76
CA LEU A 98 -11.82 2.67 22.49
C LEU A 98 -12.03 1.78 21.25
N MET A 99 -13.24 1.24 21.08
CA MET A 99 -13.61 0.48 19.88
C MET A 99 -13.52 1.34 18.63
N LEU A 100 -14.10 2.53 18.64
CA LEU A 100 -14.02 3.49 17.52
C LEU A 100 -12.58 3.92 17.21
N HIS A 101 -11.76 4.16 18.23
CA HIS A 101 -10.36 4.51 18.04
C HIS A 101 -9.57 3.38 17.39
N ARG A 102 -9.77 2.14 17.85
CA ARG A 102 -9.13 0.95 17.27
C ARG A 102 -9.56 0.71 15.83
N THR A 103 -10.84 0.83 15.52
CA THR A 103 -11.34 0.65 14.14
C THR A 103 -10.82 1.73 13.20
N ARG A 104 -10.83 3.00 13.63
CA ARG A 104 -10.23 4.11 12.86
C ARG A 104 -8.74 3.89 12.59
N LYS A 105 -7.96 3.51 13.61
CA LYS A 105 -6.53 3.19 13.42
C LYS A 105 -6.30 2.06 12.43
N ARG A 106 -7.09 0.98 12.52
CA ARG A 106 -7.01 -0.14 11.57
C ARG A 106 -7.35 0.31 10.15
N LEU A 107 -8.39 1.11 9.97
CA LEU A 107 -8.82 1.59 8.67
C LEU A 107 -7.78 2.51 8.02
N ILE A 108 -7.16 3.41 8.80
CA ILE A 108 -6.05 4.25 8.34
C ILE A 108 -4.83 3.39 7.96
N ALA A 109 -4.49 2.39 8.78
CA ALA A 109 -3.37 1.50 8.49
C ALA A 109 -3.60 0.69 7.20
N VAL A 110 -4.81 0.17 6.98
CA VAL A 110 -5.20 -0.52 5.75
C VAL A 110 -5.15 0.42 4.56
N HIS A 111 -5.69 1.64 4.68
CA HIS A 111 -5.65 2.63 3.60
C HIS A 111 -4.20 3.00 3.22
N ASN A 112 -3.33 3.19 4.20
CA ASN A 112 -1.92 3.50 3.98
C ASN A 112 -1.18 2.35 3.30
N ARG A 113 -1.44 1.10 3.72
CA ARG A 113 -0.89 -0.10 3.04
C ARG A 113 -1.36 -0.18 1.60
N LEU A 114 -2.65 -0.01 1.36
CA LEU A 114 -3.23 -0.07 0.01
C LEU A 114 -2.72 1.05 -0.89
N LYS A 115 -2.47 2.25 -0.33
CA LYS A 115 -1.82 3.35 -1.04
C LYS A 115 -0.36 3.03 -1.39
N ALA A 116 0.40 2.46 -0.47
CA ALA A 116 1.78 2.03 -0.71
C ALA A 116 1.86 0.91 -1.76
N GLU A 117 0.97 -0.08 -1.68
CA GLU A 117 0.86 -1.16 -2.68
C GLU A 117 0.51 -0.59 -4.06
N LYS A 118 -0.48 0.30 -4.16
CA LYS A 118 -0.80 0.99 -5.43
C LYS A 118 0.39 1.75 -6.00
N GLN A 119 1.14 2.46 -5.15
CA GLN A 119 2.33 3.18 -5.59
C GLN A 119 3.42 2.23 -6.10
N SER A 120 3.65 1.11 -5.40
CA SER A 120 4.59 0.07 -5.83
C SER A 120 4.18 -0.59 -7.15
N LEU A 121 2.87 -0.80 -7.36
CA LEU A 121 2.34 -1.37 -8.60
C LEU A 121 2.56 -0.42 -9.78
N GLU A 122 2.33 0.88 -9.60
CA GLU A 122 2.58 1.88 -10.65
C GLU A 122 4.09 2.02 -10.95
N GLN A 123 4.94 1.93 -9.94
CA GLN A 123 6.40 1.85 -10.14
C GLN A 123 6.79 0.59 -10.92
N ALA A 124 6.25 -0.58 -10.58
CA ALA A 124 6.51 -1.81 -11.34
C ALA A 124 6.01 -1.73 -12.79
N LYS A 125 4.82 -1.17 -13.03
CA LYS A 125 4.29 -0.96 -14.39
C LYS A 125 5.17 -0.02 -15.22
N THR A 126 5.64 1.09 -14.63
CA THR A 126 6.53 2.03 -15.32
C THR A 126 7.88 1.39 -15.65
N GLN A 127 8.44 0.60 -14.72
CA GLN A 127 9.64 -0.21 -14.98
C GLN A 127 9.42 -1.19 -16.13
N ILE A 128 8.33 -1.97 -16.12
CA ILE A 128 7.99 -2.90 -17.21
C ILE A 128 7.89 -2.17 -18.56
N LYS A 129 7.24 -0.99 -18.59
CA LYS A 129 7.11 -0.20 -19.83
C LYS A 129 8.48 0.27 -20.34
N SER A 130 9.37 0.68 -19.43
CA SER A 130 10.73 1.09 -19.79
C SER A 130 11.56 -0.08 -20.34
N LEU A 131 11.50 -1.24 -19.68
CA LEU A 131 12.18 -2.47 -20.11
C LEU A 131 11.66 -2.96 -21.46
N LYS A 132 10.35 -2.91 -21.71
CA LYS A 132 9.77 -3.22 -23.03
C LYS A 132 10.28 -2.28 -24.12
N LYS A 133 10.38 -0.98 -23.84
CA LYS A 133 10.93 -0.01 -24.80
C LYS A 133 12.41 -0.25 -25.08
N GLU A 134 13.19 -0.58 -24.06
CA GLU A 134 14.60 -0.92 -24.23
C GLU A 134 14.78 -2.22 -25.01
N SER A 135 13.96 -3.25 -24.73
CA SER A 135 13.94 -4.51 -25.47
C SER A 135 13.61 -4.29 -26.95
N ALA A 136 12.60 -3.47 -27.27
CA ALA A 136 12.28 -3.13 -28.65
C ALA A 136 13.45 -2.43 -29.36
N LYS A 137 14.07 -1.43 -28.71
CA LYS A 137 15.28 -0.78 -29.26
C LYS A 137 16.45 -1.74 -29.49
N LYS A 138 16.65 -2.71 -28.59
CA LYS A 138 17.68 -3.75 -28.75
C LYS A 138 17.35 -4.65 -29.94
N SER A 139 16.08 -5.04 -30.11
CA SER A 139 15.61 -5.78 -31.28
C SER A 139 15.90 -5.04 -32.59
N ASP A 140 15.51 -3.76 -32.69
CA ASP A 140 15.75 -2.93 -33.88
C ASP A 140 17.26 -2.76 -34.18
N ARG A 141 18.11 -2.81 -33.15
CA ARG A 141 19.57 -2.73 -33.31
C ARG A 141 20.15 -4.05 -33.80
N ILE A 142 19.64 -5.18 -33.32
CA ILE A 142 20.03 -6.52 -33.80
C ILE A 142 19.65 -6.68 -35.27
N GLU A 143 18.43 -6.27 -35.65
CA GLU A 143 17.97 -6.35 -37.04
C GLU A 143 18.84 -5.51 -37.98
N ARG A 144 19.16 -4.27 -37.59
CA ARG A 144 20.09 -3.42 -38.35
C ARG A 144 21.47 -4.04 -38.50
N LEU A 145 22.04 -4.56 -37.41
CA LEU A 145 23.35 -5.20 -37.47
C LEU A 145 23.35 -6.44 -38.35
N ASN A 146 22.29 -7.25 -38.32
CA ASN A 146 22.13 -8.40 -39.21
C ASN A 146 22.03 -7.97 -40.67
N ASN A 147 21.33 -6.88 -40.97
CA ASN A 147 21.27 -6.32 -42.32
C ASN A 147 22.64 -5.81 -42.78
N ASP A 148 23.37 -5.10 -41.90
CA ASP A 148 24.73 -4.62 -42.19
C ASP A 148 25.68 -5.80 -42.46
N ILE A 149 25.59 -6.89 -41.69
CA ILE A 149 26.34 -8.13 -41.92
C ILE A 149 25.98 -8.75 -43.27
N MET A 150 24.69 -8.84 -43.60
CA MET A 150 24.23 -9.40 -44.86
C MET A 150 24.75 -8.59 -46.06
N VAL A 151 24.62 -7.26 -46.00
CA VAL A 151 25.12 -6.34 -47.05
C VAL A 151 26.64 -6.44 -47.19
N ALA A 152 27.38 -6.47 -46.08
CA ALA A 152 28.82 -6.64 -46.09
C ALA A 152 29.23 -8.01 -46.67
N SER A 153 28.52 -9.09 -46.34
CA SER A 153 28.75 -10.43 -46.88
C SER A 153 28.50 -10.48 -48.38
N GLN A 154 27.38 -9.94 -48.85
CA GLN A 154 27.04 -9.87 -50.27
C GLN A 154 28.06 -9.02 -51.05
N SER A 155 28.48 -7.89 -50.48
CA SER A 155 29.53 -7.06 -51.07
C SER A 155 30.87 -7.80 -51.11
N SER A 156 31.22 -8.55 -50.07
CA SER A 156 32.45 -9.36 -50.02
C SER A 156 32.43 -10.48 -51.06
N GLU A 157 31.31 -11.21 -51.21
CA GLU A 157 31.15 -12.25 -52.23
C GLU A 157 31.21 -11.66 -53.65
N ALA A 158 30.53 -10.54 -53.90
CA ALA A 158 30.57 -9.84 -55.18
C ALA A 158 32.00 -9.39 -55.52
N ASN A 159 32.70 -8.80 -54.55
CA ASN A 159 34.10 -8.36 -54.71
C ASN A 159 35.04 -9.55 -54.98
N ALA A 160 34.86 -10.67 -54.28
CA ALA A 160 35.66 -11.88 -54.50
C ALA A 160 35.42 -12.47 -55.91
N ARG A 161 34.16 -12.48 -56.37
CA ARG A 161 33.81 -12.92 -57.73
C ARG A 161 34.44 -12.01 -58.79
N CYS A 162 34.32 -10.68 -58.65
CA CYS A 162 34.95 -9.73 -59.57
C CYS A 162 36.47 -9.88 -59.58
N GLY A 163 37.10 -10.02 -58.40
CA GLY A 163 38.55 -10.26 -58.29
C GLY A 163 39.01 -11.53 -59.03
N LYS A 164 38.24 -12.62 -58.90
CA LYS A 164 38.49 -13.88 -59.62
C LYS A 164 38.36 -13.69 -61.14
N GLU A 165 37.32 -13.03 -61.61
CA GLU A 165 37.11 -12.74 -63.03
C GLU A 165 38.25 -11.91 -63.62
N LEU A 166 38.72 -10.90 -62.88
CA LEU A 166 39.86 -10.06 -63.27
C LEU A 166 41.16 -10.86 -63.36
N TYR A 167 41.43 -11.75 -62.41
CA TYR A 167 42.60 -12.65 -62.48
C TYR A 167 42.49 -13.62 -63.66
N LEU A 168 41.33 -14.24 -63.86
CA LEU A 168 41.10 -15.16 -64.98
C LEU A 168 41.23 -14.45 -66.34
N HIS A 169 40.79 -13.21 -66.45
CA HIS A 169 40.97 -12.39 -67.64
C HIS A 169 42.46 -12.24 -67.99
N ILE A 170 43.31 -11.93 -67.01
CA ILE A 170 44.78 -11.89 -67.21
C ILE A 170 45.32 -13.27 -67.58
N LYS A 171 44.93 -14.32 -66.85
CA LYS A 171 45.39 -15.69 -67.09
C LYS A 171 45.08 -16.16 -68.51
N ASN A 172 43.95 -15.73 -69.07
CA ASN A 172 43.50 -16.05 -70.42
C ASN A 172 44.06 -15.11 -71.50
N GLY A 173 45.05 -14.27 -71.18
CA GLY A 173 45.74 -13.40 -72.15
C GLY A 173 45.19 -11.98 -72.26
N GLY A 174 44.26 -11.59 -71.40
CA GLY A 174 43.74 -10.23 -71.30
C GLY A 174 44.74 -9.23 -70.70
N THR A 175 44.44 -7.93 -70.86
CA THR A 175 45.31 -6.83 -70.40
C THR A 175 44.67 -5.97 -69.30
N THR A 176 45.48 -5.25 -68.53
CA THR A 176 45.05 -4.36 -67.44
C THR A 176 45.02 -2.88 -67.85
N VAL A 177 45.08 -2.56 -69.15
CA VAL A 177 45.20 -1.17 -69.63
C VAL A 177 43.98 -0.33 -69.23
N THR A 178 42.80 -0.94 -69.21
CA THR A 178 41.53 -0.29 -68.84
C THR A 178 41.22 -0.38 -67.35
N TRP A 179 42.07 -1.03 -66.55
CA TRP A 179 41.79 -1.26 -65.14
C TRP A 179 41.92 0.02 -64.34
N THR A 180 40.89 0.29 -63.55
CA THR A 180 40.88 1.31 -62.50
C THR A 180 41.72 0.87 -61.31
N LYS A 181 41.93 1.77 -60.35
CA LYS A 181 42.56 1.42 -59.06
C LYS A 181 41.78 0.31 -58.34
N GLN A 182 40.43 0.38 -58.37
CA GLN A 182 39.54 -0.59 -57.74
C GLN A 182 39.72 -1.98 -58.34
N ASP A 183 39.88 -2.09 -59.67
CA ASP A 183 40.07 -3.39 -60.33
C ASP A 183 41.37 -4.07 -59.86
N HIS A 184 42.44 -3.30 -59.70
CA HIS A 184 43.68 -3.83 -59.13
C HIS A 184 43.51 -4.27 -57.67
N GLU A 185 42.76 -3.51 -56.86
CA GLU A 185 42.46 -3.86 -55.46
C GLU A 185 41.63 -5.15 -55.36
N LEU A 186 40.58 -5.30 -56.18
CA LEU A 186 39.72 -6.48 -56.24
C LEU A 186 40.49 -7.73 -56.71
N CYS A 187 41.27 -7.59 -57.79
CA CYS A 187 42.12 -8.67 -58.29
C CYS A 187 43.12 -9.12 -57.22
N MET A 188 43.77 -8.18 -56.53
CA MET A 188 44.72 -8.53 -55.48
C MET A 188 44.06 -9.13 -54.24
N ALA A 189 42.86 -8.70 -53.87
CA ALA A 189 42.10 -9.31 -52.79
C ALA A 189 41.82 -10.79 -53.07
N TYR A 190 41.43 -11.14 -54.30
CA TYR A 190 41.30 -12.55 -54.72
C TYR A 190 42.65 -13.27 -54.69
N CYS A 191 43.71 -12.68 -55.25
CA CYS A 191 45.04 -13.32 -55.30
C CYS A 191 45.65 -13.57 -53.91
N LYS A 192 45.32 -12.76 -52.89
CA LYS A 192 45.72 -12.99 -51.51
C LYS A 192 45.05 -14.20 -50.88
N ILE A 193 43.89 -14.59 -51.38
CA ILE A 193 43.19 -15.81 -50.96
C ILE A 193 43.75 -17.01 -51.72
N GLU A 194 43.85 -16.92 -53.05
CA GLU A 194 44.30 -18.03 -53.92
C GLU A 194 45.80 -18.35 -53.76
N PHE A 195 46.64 -17.32 -53.65
CA PHE A 195 48.11 -17.42 -53.57
C PHE A 195 48.61 -16.91 -52.22
N ALA A 196 47.95 -17.31 -51.13
CA ALA A 196 48.19 -16.78 -49.78
C ALA A 196 49.68 -16.82 -49.37
N GLU A 197 50.36 -17.95 -49.60
CA GLU A 197 51.79 -18.10 -49.26
C GLU A 197 52.68 -17.15 -50.09
N THR A 198 52.50 -17.14 -51.41
CA THR A 198 53.26 -16.25 -52.32
C THR A 198 53.02 -14.78 -51.99
N MET A 199 51.77 -14.41 -51.71
CA MET A 199 51.41 -13.04 -51.37
C MET A 199 51.97 -12.62 -50.01
N ALA A 200 51.97 -13.51 -49.02
CA ALA A 200 52.63 -13.27 -47.73
C ALA A 200 54.15 -13.10 -47.90
N GLU A 201 54.78 -13.88 -48.79
CA GLU A 201 56.19 -13.71 -49.11
C GLU A 201 56.46 -12.36 -49.80
N ILE A 202 55.65 -11.97 -50.77
CA ILE A 202 55.74 -10.66 -51.44
C ILE A 202 55.60 -9.52 -50.42
N GLU A 203 54.62 -9.58 -49.52
CA GLU A 203 54.44 -8.57 -48.48
C GLU A 203 55.60 -8.55 -47.48
N ARG A 204 56.13 -9.70 -47.10
CA ARG A 204 57.32 -9.79 -46.23
C ARG A 204 58.57 -9.23 -46.90
N CYS A 205 58.74 -9.49 -48.20
CA CYS A 205 59.92 -9.10 -48.96
C CYS A 205 59.90 -7.62 -49.37
N TYR A 206 58.74 -7.06 -49.69
CA TYR A 206 58.65 -5.72 -50.28
C TYR A 206 57.78 -4.74 -49.47
N GLY A 207 57.17 -5.20 -48.37
CA GLY A 207 56.24 -4.40 -47.57
C GLY A 207 54.88 -4.23 -48.25
N ASN A 208 54.09 -3.28 -47.75
CA ASN A 208 52.77 -2.98 -48.28
C ASN A 208 52.86 -2.09 -49.53
N ILE A 209 53.23 -2.69 -50.66
CA ILE A 209 53.30 -2.02 -51.97
C ILE A 209 51.93 -1.92 -52.63
N ALA A 210 51.76 -0.95 -53.53
CA ALA A 210 50.50 -0.72 -54.23
C ALA A 210 50.01 -1.96 -55.02
N PRO A 211 48.68 -2.21 -55.15
CA PRO A 211 48.13 -3.42 -55.77
C PRO A 211 48.66 -3.73 -57.18
N ARG A 212 48.87 -2.72 -58.03
CA ARG A 212 49.48 -2.89 -59.35
C ARG A 212 50.93 -3.41 -59.26
N LYS A 213 51.68 -2.98 -58.26
CA LYS A 213 53.05 -3.47 -58.00
C LYS A 213 53.02 -4.89 -57.42
N GLN A 214 52.05 -5.19 -56.55
CA GLN A 214 51.82 -6.56 -56.07
C GLN A 214 51.54 -7.51 -57.23
N LEU A 215 50.70 -7.10 -58.18
CA LEU A 215 50.40 -7.89 -59.39
C LEU A 215 51.67 -8.17 -60.22
N ILE A 216 52.55 -7.18 -60.41
CA ILE A 216 53.84 -7.38 -61.10
C ILE A 216 54.68 -8.45 -60.41
N MET A 217 54.80 -8.36 -59.09
CA MET A 217 55.59 -9.31 -58.30
C MET A 217 54.96 -10.70 -58.31
N LEU A 218 53.63 -10.79 -58.19
CA LEU A 218 52.91 -12.05 -58.27
C LEU A 218 53.13 -12.74 -59.62
N LEU A 219 52.97 -12.02 -60.74
CA LEU A 219 53.18 -12.59 -62.07
C LEU A 219 54.62 -13.08 -62.25
N GLN A 220 55.60 -12.36 -61.69
CA GLN A 220 57.00 -12.80 -61.69
C GLN A 220 57.19 -14.09 -60.88
N HIS A 221 56.58 -14.20 -59.69
CA HIS A 221 56.60 -15.43 -58.89
C HIS A 221 55.86 -16.59 -59.56
N LEU A 222 54.85 -16.31 -60.40
CA LEU A 222 54.16 -17.28 -61.24
C LEU A 222 54.93 -17.62 -62.53
N ASN A 223 56.21 -17.25 -62.63
CA ASN A 223 57.12 -17.52 -63.75
C ASN A 223 56.73 -16.87 -65.08
N TYR A 224 56.01 -15.75 -65.07
CA TYR A 224 55.81 -14.97 -66.30
C TYR A 224 57.11 -14.24 -66.64
N ASP A 225 57.51 -14.31 -67.91
CA ASP A 225 58.66 -13.54 -68.40
C ASP A 225 58.33 -12.04 -68.55
N TYR A 226 59.34 -11.19 -68.70
CA TYR A 226 59.13 -9.74 -68.81
C TYR A 226 58.27 -9.34 -70.01
N ALA A 227 58.25 -10.14 -71.07
CA ALA A 227 57.41 -9.91 -72.23
C ALA A 227 55.93 -10.22 -71.93
N ALA A 228 55.64 -11.32 -71.25
CA ALA A 228 54.30 -11.71 -70.82
C ALA A 228 53.73 -10.74 -69.79
N ILE A 229 54.52 -10.35 -68.79
CA ILE A 229 54.13 -9.29 -67.83
C ILE A 229 53.88 -7.98 -68.57
N GLY A 230 54.71 -7.65 -69.57
CA GLY A 230 54.54 -6.47 -70.41
C GLY A 230 53.22 -6.48 -71.18
N ARG A 231 52.86 -7.63 -71.79
CA ARG A 231 51.57 -7.81 -72.47
C ARG A 231 50.39 -7.60 -71.53
N VAL A 232 50.42 -8.22 -70.35
CA VAL A 232 49.36 -8.07 -69.33
C VAL A 232 49.19 -6.60 -68.95
N LEU A 233 50.28 -5.87 -68.73
CA LEU A 233 50.24 -4.47 -68.27
C LEU A 233 50.07 -3.44 -69.40
N GLY A 234 50.14 -3.86 -70.67
CA GLY A 234 50.18 -2.98 -71.84
C GLY A 234 51.43 -2.09 -71.91
N ILE A 235 52.59 -2.59 -71.44
CA ILE A 235 53.87 -1.88 -71.48
C ILE A 235 54.97 -2.76 -72.08
N ASN A 236 56.07 -2.16 -72.53
CA ASN A 236 57.21 -2.93 -73.04
C ASN A 236 57.99 -3.65 -71.91
N SER A 237 58.72 -4.70 -72.27
CA SER A 237 59.50 -5.54 -71.33
C SER A 237 60.55 -4.75 -70.55
N ASP A 238 61.15 -3.72 -71.16
CA ASP A 238 62.11 -2.84 -70.48
C ASP A 238 61.46 -1.99 -69.39
N SER A 239 60.21 -1.55 -69.61
CA SER A 239 59.44 -0.83 -68.58
C SER A 239 59.07 -1.74 -67.43
N VAL A 240 58.77 -3.02 -67.69
CA VAL A 240 58.59 -4.03 -66.64
C VAL A 240 59.86 -4.17 -65.82
N ARG A 241 61.02 -4.37 -66.47
CA ARG A 241 62.32 -4.50 -65.80
C ARG A 241 62.61 -3.29 -64.90
N LYS A 242 62.38 -2.08 -65.39
CA LYS A 242 62.55 -0.83 -64.62
C LYS A 242 61.60 -0.77 -63.42
N ASN A 243 60.35 -1.20 -63.57
CA ASN A 243 59.38 -1.23 -62.47
C ASN A 243 59.79 -2.24 -61.38
N ILE A 244 60.20 -3.45 -61.76
CA ILE A 244 60.68 -4.47 -60.82
C ILE A 244 61.93 -3.97 -60.08
N ALA A 245 62.89 -3.38 -60.79
CA ALA A 245 64.08 -2.79 -60.19
C ALA A 245 63.71 -1.71 -59.16
N ARG A 246 62.77 -0.80 -59.49
CA ARG A 246 62.29 0.21 -58.54
C ARG A 246 61.66 -0.42 -57.30
N ILE A 247 60.77 -1.40 -57.47
CA ILE A 247 60.12 -2.09 -56.33
C ILE A 247 61.18 -2.71 -55.41
N THR A 248 62.18 -3.38 -56.00
CA THR A 248 63.26 -4.05 -55.26
C THR A 248 64.20 -3.08 -54.56
N LEU A 249 64.44 -1.90 -55.15
CA LEU A 249 65.30 -0.84 -54.59
C LEU A 249 64.61 0.02 -53.52
N THR A 250 63.29 -0.10 -53.32
CA THR A 250 62.56 0.69 -52.30
C THR A 250 62.61 0.04 -50.91
N LYS A 251 63.55 -0.88 -50.66
CA LYS A 251 63.82 -1.46 -49.34
C LYS A 251 64.58 -0.50 -48.44
#